data_AF-A0A382F7G0-F1
#
_entry.id   AF-A0A382F7G0-F1
#
_cell.length_a   1.000
_cell.length_b   1.000
_cell.length_c   1.000
_cell.angle_alpha   90.00
_cell.angle_beta   90.00
_cell.angle_gamma   90.00
#
_symmetry.space_group_name_H-M   'P 1'
#
loop_
_entity.id
_entity.type
_entity.pdbx_description
1 polymer ?
#
loop_
_entity_poly.entity_id
_entity_poly.type
_entity_poly.pdbx_seq_one_letter_code
_entity_poly.pdbx_strand_id
1 'polypeptide(L)'
;FQEGGRIKPLDTYARNQALAFYGKRKIKHEEISAIDWMIDLFIHPEKGLEQKIFNIRSPDIVNALDLEWTNNFHKYSYSEIFPGIQNQLPLISNIFDKKEEDRDLFENQLVELYQNIMKYRQIASSLSCLLPMFTVYDPETAEKLHIEPGQFTSYAHIMSHRGSLFNVSQNILTKSEESWTENEREVALLLYNLQQTSLDEFAQALKIIPPAKDDTTGLWISTWELLDGREIEPHQDRIMKSMEEYLVARYDNNSGAMSDALKSYRTGLLSSPGDRVKFSILEKETWLNKANLFTLSLVFYLFGFILLGISWMVQPILLKNVAYGSLISGFMLHTYGIYLRMVIMSRPPISTLYETVIFVGFVIVLLSVVIEYLRKDGLGVFIGSVSGSMLHYVGFGYAADGDTLEMLVAVLNSNFWLATHVTTIILGYGTSLMAGLIGHLYLIERIRVPEDSSRLKSIYDNMFGVTLIALFFTLFGTILGGIWADQSWGRFWGWDPKENGALLIVLWQLMMVHMRLSGLAKPDRFALGMVLNNI
;
A
#
# COMPACT_ATOMS: atom_id res chain seq x y z
N PHE A 1 -1.66 12.07 8.23
CA PHE A 1 -2.57 10.94 8.48
C PHE A 1 -1.74 9.77 8.98
N GLN A 2 -2.18 9.11 10.04
CA GLN A 2 -1.51 7.95 10.64
C GLN A 2 -2.31 6.68 10.34
N GLU A 3 -1.65 5.64 9.84
CA GLU A 3 -2.26 4.32 9.65
C GLU A 3 -1.16 3.26 9.62
N GLY A 4 -1.43 2.09 10.20
CA GLY A 4 -0.47 0.99 10.27
C GLY A 4 0.79 1.39 11.06
N GLY A 5 0.67 2.23 12.08
CA GLY A 5 1.78 2.64 12.95
C GLY A 5 2.75 3.67 12.35
N ARG A 6 2.45 4.27 11.18
CA ARG A 6 3.27 5.34 10.60
C ARG A 6 2.43 6.51 10.10
N ILE A 7 3.07 7.69 10.03
CA ILE A 7 2.50 8.86 9.36
C ILE A 7 2.76 8.75 7.86
N LYS A 8 1.72 8.83 7.05
CA LYS A 8 1.77 8.74 5.58
C LYS A 8 1.05 9.91 4.91
N PRO A 9 1.41 10.26 3.66
CA PRO A 9 0.68 11.26 2.87
C PRO A 9 -0.77 10.83 2.66
N LEU A 10 -1.67 11.80 2.61
CA LEU A 10 -3.08 11.54 2.29
C LEU A 10 -3.25 10.98 0.86
N ASP A 11 -2.35 11.34 -0.08
CA ASP A 11 -2.29 10.75 -1.43
C ASP A 11 -2.04 9.23 -1.40
N THR A 12 -1.13 8.75 -0.55
CA THR A 12 -0.90 7.30 -0.40
C THR A 12 -2.17 6.60 0.07
N TYR A 13 -2.80 7.14 1.11
CA TYR A 13 -4.04 6.60 1.66
C TYR A 13 -5.13 6.54 0.57
N ALA A 14 -5.38 7.66 -0.11
CA ALA A 14 -6.38 7.77 -1.17
C ALA A 14 -6.14 6.75 -2.30
N ARG A 15 -4.88 6.58 -2.74
CA ARG A 15 -4.51 5.60 -3.78
C ARG A 15 -4.81 4.17 -3.35
N ASN A 16 -4.55 3.82 -2.09
CA ASN A 16 -4.80 2.49 -1.57
C ASN A 16 -6.30 2.23 -1.42
N GLN A 17 -7.09 3.22 -0.95
CA GLN A 17 -8.55 3.10 -0.89
C GLN A 17 -9.17 3.00 -2.31
N ALA A 18 -8.68 3.79 -3.26
CA ALA A 18 -9.09 3.66 -4.66
C ALA A 18 -8.70 2.30 -5.27
N LEU A 19 -7.56 1.73 -4.89
CA LEU A 19 -7.18 0.39 -5.31
C LEU A 19 -8.14 -0.67 -4.74
N ALA A 20 -8.46 -0.59 -3.44
CA ALA A 20 -9.38 -1.52 -2.78
C ALA A 20 -10.79 -1.46 -3.39
N PHE A 21 -11.36 -0.25 -3.54
CA PHE A 21 -12.74 -0.10 -4.01
C PHE A 21 -12.84 -0.24 -5.53
N TYR A 22 -11.99 0.48 -6.27
CA TYR A 22 -12.10 0.64 -7.72
C TYR A 22 -11.18 -0.31 -8.51
N GLY A 23 -10.24 -1.00 -7.86
CA GLY A 23 -9.25 -1.88 -8.49
C GLY A 23 -8.11 -1.13 -9.19
N LYS A 24 -8.06 0.21 -9.09
CA LYS A 24 -7.01 1.05 -9.68
C LYS A 24 -6.71 2.25 -8.79
N ARG A 25 -5.44 2.67 -8.73
CA ARG A 25 -4.98 3.86 -7.98
C ARG A 25 -5.38 5.22 -8.61
N LYS A 26 -6.30 5.22 -9.59
CA LYS A 26 -6.88 6.41 -10.26
C LYS A 26 -8.29 6.06 -10.77
N ILE A 27 -9.24 6.98 -10.61
CA ILE A 27 -10.63 6.82 -11.08
C ILE A 27 -10.69 7.14 -12.58
N LYS A 28 -10.43 6.12 -13.40
CA LYS A 28 -10.23 6.29 -14.86
C LYS A 28 -11.45 6.87 -15.61
N HIS A 29 -12.68 6.52 -15.24
CA HIS A 29 -13.87 6.91 -16.02
C HIS A 29 -14.22 8.40 -15.89
N GLU A 30 -13.76 9.04 -14.81
CA GLU A 30 -13.92 10.48 -14.58
C GLU A 30 -12.60 11.25 -14.78
N GLU A 31 -11.50 10.55 -15.10
CA GLU A 31 -10.14 11.09 -15.19
C GLU A 31 -9.62 11.80 -13.91
N ILE A 32 -10.24 11.55 -12.75
CA ILE A 32 -9.91 12.17 -11.46
C ILE A 32 -8.77 11.42 -10.75
N SER A 33 -7.89 12.16 -10.07
CA SER A 33 -6.84 11.58 -9.24
C SER A 33 -7.43 10.94 -7.97
N ALA A 34 -6.76 9.97 -7.35
CA ALA A 34 -7.29 9.34 -6.14
C ALA A 34 -7.46 10.35 -4.99
N ILE A 35 -6.55 11.31 -4.85
CA ILE A 35 -6.65 12.33 -3.80
C ILE A 35 -7.79 13.31 -4.08
N ASP A 36 -7.96 13.77 -5.32
CA ASP A 36 -9.08 14.66 -5.67
C ASP A 36 -10.42 13.95 -5.45
N TRP A 37 -10.54 12.69 -5.89
CA TRP A 37 -11.72 11.87 -5.63
C TRP A 37 -12.09 11.79 -4.15
N MET A 38 -11.10 11.56 -3.29
CA MET A 38 -11.35 11.44 -1.85
C MET A 38 -11.70 12.79 -1.20
N ILE A 39 -11.12 13.90 -1.67
CA ILE A 39 -11.52 15.24 -1.22
C ILE A 39 -12.94 15.57 -1.68
N ASP A 40 -13.28 15.25 -2.93
CA ASP A 40 -14.63 15.45 -3.46
C ASP A 40 -15.65 14.61 -2.69
N LEU A 41 -15.27 13.39 -2.27
CA LEU A 41 -16.07 12.53 -1.40
C LEU A 41 -16.31 13.15 -0.01
N PHE A 42 -15.32 13.86 0.56
CA PHE A 42 -15.50 14.56 1.84
C PHE A 42 -16.43 15.77 1.73
N ILE A 43 -16.45 16.45 0.58
CA ILE A 43 -17.26 17.65 0.36
C ILE A 43 -18.69 17.30 -0.03
N HIS A 44 -18.86 16.21 -0.78
CA HIS A 44 -20.14 15.72 -1.28
C HIS A 44 -20.35 14.25 -0.92
N PRO A 45 -20.46 13.89 0.37
CA PRO A 45 -20.68 12.51 0.79
C PRO A 45 -21.94 11.92 0.14
N GLU A 46 -22.99 12.72 -0.05
CA GLU A 46 -24.24 12.32 -0.71
C GLU A 46 -24.05 11.91 -2.17
N LYS A 47 -23.21 12.63 -2.93
CA LYS A 47 -22.89 12.26 -4.32
C LYS A 47 -22.00 11.02 -4.38
N GLY A 48 -21.15 10.84 -3.37
CA GLY A 48 -20.32 9.65 -3.22
C GLY A 48 -21.15 8.37 -3.20
N LEU A 49 -22.29 8.36 -2.51
CA LEU A 49 -23.15 7.17 -2.40
C LEU A 49 -23.64 6.66 -3.77
N GLU A 50 -23.86 7.56 -4.71
CA GLU A 50 -24.30 7.26 -6.09
C GLU A 50 -23.15 6.97 -7.06
N GLN A 51 -21.90 7.27 -6.67
CA GLN A 51 -20.74 7.08 -7.53
C GLN A 51 -20.41 5.60 -7.71
N LYS A 52 -20.25 5.15 -8.97
CA LYS A 52 -19.91 3.76 -9.32
C LYS A 52 -18.43 3.46 -9.05
N ILE A 53 -18.11 3.23 -7.79
CA ILE A 53 -16.74 3.07 -7.31
C ILE A 53 -16.34 1.62 -7.04
N PHE A 54 -17.29 0.76 -6.65
CA PHE A 54 -16.99 -0.61 -6.20
C PHE A 54 -16.90 -1.59 -7.35
N ASN A 55 -15.72 -2.19 -7.53
CA ASN A 55 -15.45 -3.19 -8.56
C ASN A 55 -15.71 -4.62 -8.03
N ILE A 56 -16.86 -5.20 -8.34
CA ILE A 56 -17.20 -6.57 -7.94
C ILE A 56 -16.75 -7.54 -9.04
N ARG A 57 -15.82 -8.43 -8.72
CA ARG A 57 -15.15 -9.31 -9.70
C ARG A 57 -15.82 -10.68 -9.88
N SER A 58 -16.87 -10.96 -9.10
CA SER A 58 -17.53 -12.27 -9.05
C SER A 58 -19.01 -12.15 -9.45
N PRO A 59 -19.44 -12.86 -10.50
CA PRO A 59 -20.84 -12.96 -10.86
C PRO A 59 -21.69 -13.52 -9.73
N ASP A 60 -21.15 -14.45 -8.94
CA ASP A 60 -21.86 -15.07 -7.82
C ASP A 60 -22.16 -14.06 -6.73
N ILE A 61 -21.22 -13.16 -6.43
CA ILE A 61 -21.43 -12.06 -5.47
C ILE A 61 -22.47 -11.07 -6.01
N VAL A 62 -22.40 -10.71 -7.28
CA VAL A 62 -23.38 -9.81 -7.91
C VAL A 62 -24.78 -10.41 -7.84
N ASN A 63 -24.94 -11.70 -8.15
CA ASN A 63 -26.21 -12.41 -8.04
C ASN A 63 -26.69 -12.50 -6.58
N ALA A 64 -25.79 -12.78 -5.62
CA ALA A 64 -26.14 -12.86 -4.20
C ALA A 64 -26.64 -11.52 -3.62
N LEU A 65 -26.28 -10.41 -4.25
CA LEU A 65 -26.68 -9.06 -3.86
C LEU A 65 -27.88 -8.55 -4.67
N ASP A 66 -28.51 -9.40 -5.48
CA ASP A 66 -29.61 -9.07 -6.39
C ASP A 66 -29.25 -7.92 -7.39
N LEU A 67 -27.98 -7.89 -7.83
CA LEU A 67 -27.47 -6.91 -8.79
C LEU A 67 -27.40 -7.50 -10.21
N GLU A 68 -27.45 -6.63 -11.22
CA GLU A 68 -27.27 -7.03 -12.63
C GLU A 68 -25.78 -7.10 -13.02
N TRP A 69 -25.35 -8.27 -13.51
CA TRP A 69 -24.00 -8.42 -14.07
C TRP A 69 -23.88 -7.71 -15.42
N THR A 70 -23.29 -6.52 -15.44
CA THR A 70 -23.07 -5.76 -16.68
C THR A 70 -21.79 -6.22 -17.39
N ASN A 71 -21.84 -6.57 -18.68
CA ASN A 71 -20.70 -7.16 -19.40
C ASN A 71 -19.48 -6.23 -19.62
N ASN A 72 -19.61 -4.92 -19.42
CA ASN A 72 -18.57 -3.94 -19.77
C ASN A 72 -18.14 -3.02 -18.61
N PHE A 73 -18.88 -2.97 -17.51
CA PHE A 73 -18.61 -2.04 -16.41
C PHE A 73 -19.10 -2.60 -15.07
N HIS A 74 -18.37 -3.58 -14.53
CA HIS A 74 -18.64 -4.26 -13.24
C HIS A 74 -18.45 -3.34 -12.01
N LYS A 75 -18.96 -2.11 -12.09
CA LYS A 75 -18.83 -1.09 -11.07
C LYS A 75 -20.19 -0.65 -10.60
N TYR A 76 -20.33 -0.64 -9.29
CA TYR A 76 -21.59 -0.35 -8.62
C TYR A 76 -21.38 0.75 -7.58
N SER A 77 -22.45 1.46 -7.28
CA SER A 77 -22.48 2.49 -6.24
C SER A 77 -22.75 1.89 -4.87
N TYR A 78 -22.52 2.68 -3.82
CA TYR A 78 -22.90 2.28 -2.47
C TYR A 78 -24.43 2.06 -2.39
N SER A 79 -25.21 2.97 -2.98
CA SER A 79 -26.68 2.89 -3.01
C SER A 79 -27.19 1.63 -3.72
N GLU A 80 -26.50 1.17 -4.78
CA GLU A 80 -26.83 -0.08 -5.47
C GLU A 80 -26.52 -1.30 -4.57
N ILE A 81 -25.34 -1.35 -3.93
CA ILE A 81 -24.88 -2.55 -3.24
C ILE A 81 -25.46 -2.72 -1.83
N PHE A 82 -25.61 -1.63 -1.08
CA PHE A 82 -25.90 -1.68 0.35
C PHE A 82 -27.19 -2.46 0.70
N PRO A 83 -28.31 -2.34 -0.04
CA PRO A 83 -29.50 -3.17 0.21
C PRO A 83 -29.24 -4.67 0.10
N GLY A 84 -28.49 -5.10 -0.92
CA GLY A 84 -28.10 -6.51 -1.08
C GLY A 84 -27.23 -7.00 0.07
N ILE A 85 -26.30 -6.16 0.54
CA ILE A 85 -25.45 -6.46 1.70
C ILE A 85 -26.28 -6.58 2.98
N GLN A 86 -27.27 -5.71 3.17
CA GLN A 86 -28.18 -5.78 4.33
C GLN A 86 -28.91 -7.13 4.38
N ASN A 87 -29.36 -7.63 3.23
CA ASN A 87 -30.01 -8.95 3.13
C ASN A 87 -29.03 -10.10 3.47
N GLN A 88 -27.75 -9.93 3.18
CA GLN A 88 -26.71 -10.93 3.43
C GLN A 88 -26.05 -10.84 4.82
N LEU A 89 -26.44 -9.89 5.67
CA LEU A 89 -25.86 -9.73 7.02
C LEU A 89 -25.85 -11.01 7.87
N PRO A 90 -26.92 -11.85 7.89
CA PRO A 90 -26.90 -13.10 8.64
C PRO A 90 -25.81 -14.08 8.15
N LEU A 91 -25.60 -14.16 6.83
CA LEU A 91 -24.56 -14.98 6.23
C LEU A 91 -23.17 -14.41 6.56
N ILE A 92 -22.99 -13.11 6.38
CA ILE A 92 -21.74 -12.40 6.69
C ILE A 92 -21.35 -12.62 8.16
N SER A 93 -22.31 -12.51 9.09
CA SER A 93 -22.07 -12.76 10.51
C SER A 93 -21.57 -14.18 10.77
N ASN A 94 -22.16 -15.19 10.13
CA ASN A 94 -21.72 -16.59 10.25
C ASN A 94 -20.31 -16.79 9.67
N ILE A 95 -19.97 -16.12 8.57
CA ILE A 95 -18.62 -16.17 7.98
C ILE A 95 -17.57 -15.56 8.93
N PHE A 96 -17.92 -14.50 9.66
CA PHE A 96 -17.02 -13.90 10.65
C PHE A 96 -16.69 -14.84 11.81
N ASP A 97 -17.57 -15.77 12.16
CA ASP A 97 -17.33 -16.80 13.19
C ASP A 97 -16.39 -17.92 12.71
N LYS A 98 -16.20 -18.07 11.39
CA LYS A 98 -15.26 -19.03 10.80
C LYS A 98 -13.82 -18.50 10.84
N LYS A 99 -12.85 -19.42 10.96
CA LYS A 99 -11.44 -19.11 10.70
C LYS A 99 -11.26 -18.79 9.21
N GLU A 100 -10.35 -17.86 8.92
CA GLU A 100 -10.07 -17.42 7.55
C GLU A 100 -9.64 -18.58 6.62
N GLU A 101 -8.90 -19.55 7.16
CA GLU A 101 -8.45 -20.76 6.44
C GLU A 101 -9.59 -21.69 6.02
N ASP A 102 -10.74 -21.63 6.72
CA ASP A 102 -11.90 -22.47 6.49
C ASP A 102 -12.92 -21.81 5.53
N ARG A 103 -12.68 -20.56 5.12
CA ARG A 103 -13.59 -19.80 4.24
C ARG A 103 -13.34 -20.16 2.78
N ASP A 104 -14.43 -20.35 2.05
CA ASP A 104 -14.32 -20.51 0.60
C ASP A 104 -14.06 -19.17 -0.12
N LEU A 105 -13.85 -19.22 -1.44
CA LEU A 105 -13.55 -18.03 -2.23
C LEU A 105 -14.71 -17.02 -2.23
N PHE A 106 -15.96 -17.49 -2.26
CA PHE A 106 -17.14 -16.64 -2.25
C PHE A 106 -17.25 -15.93 -0.90
N GLU A 107 -17.08 -16.65 0.20
CA GLU A 107 -17.12 -16.12 1.56
C GLU A 107 -16.06 -15.04 1.78
N ASN A 108 -14.83 -15.27 1.32
CA ASN A 108 -13.76 -14.29 1.40
C ASN A 108 -14.07 -13.01 0.60
N GLN A 109 -14.59 -13.15 -0.62
CA GLN A 109 -14.97 -12.01 -1.46
C GLN A 109 -16.14 -11.21 -0.89
N LEU A 110 -17.13 -11.89 -0.29
CA LEU A 110 -18.28 -11.24 0.34
C LEU A 110 -17.86 -10.43 1.57
N VAL A 111 -16.99 -10.99 2.40
CA VAL A 111 -16.44 -10.29 3.58
C VAL A 111 -15.57 -9.11 3.16
N GLU A 112 -14.70 -9.27 2.16
CA GLU A 112 -13.88 -8.17 1.63
C GLU A 112 -14.77 -7.02 1.12
N LEU A 113 -15.82 -7.34 0.36
CA LEU A 113 -16.77 -6.35 -0.13
C LEU A 113 -17.48 -5.63 1.02
N TYR A 114 -17.98 -6.37 2.01
CA TYR A 114 -18.62 -5.79 3.20
C TYR A 114 -17.69 -4.83 3.95
N GLN A 115 -16.44 -5.25 4.21
CA GLN A 115 -15.43 -4.42 4.87
C GLN A 115 -15.14 -3.16 4.07
N ASN A 116 -15.00 -3.28 2.74
CA ASN A 116 -14.78 -2.14 1.85
C ASN A 116 -15.95 -1.15 1.87
N ILE A 117 -17.19 -1.64 1.90
CA ILE A 117 -18.40 -0.80 1.97
C ILE A 117 -18.48 -0.07 3.31
N MET A 118 -18.21 -0.75 4.42
CA MET A 118 -18.17 -0.12 5.75
C MET A 118 -17.06 0.93 5.82
N LYS A 119 -15.88 0.61 5.29
CA LYS A 119 -14.74 1.52 5.26
C LYS A 119 -15.02 2.75 4.40
N TYR A 120 -15.64 2.56 3.23
CA TYR A 120 -16.05 3.64 2.35
C TYR A 120 -17.00 4.61 3.05
N ARG A 121 -18.02 4.10 3.75
CA ARG A 121 -18.95 4.93 4.52
C ARG A 121 -18.23 5.72 5.63
N GLN A 122 -17.32 5.06 6.37
CA GLN A 122 -16.51 5.76 7.37
C GLN A 122 -15.64 6.86 6.76
N ILE A 123 -15.06 6.65 5.59
CA ILE A 123 -14.27 7.65 4.88
C ILE A 123 -15.16 8.82 4.45
N ALA A 124 -16.31 8.54 3.81
CA ALA A 124 -17.24 9.56 3.35
C ALA A 124 -17.69 10.50 4.49
N SER A 125 -18.01 9.94 5.66
CA SER A 125 -18.40 10.72 6.84
C SER A 125 -17.21 11.21 7.69
N SER A 126 -15.95 10.94 7.33
CA SER A 126 -14.80 11.28 8.20
C SER A 126 -14.68 12.77 8.48
N LEU A 127 -15.02 13.62 7.52
CA LEU A 127 -14.95 15.08 7.65
C LEU A 127 -16.32 15.75 7.64
N SER A 128 -17.42 14.99 7.75
CA SER A 128 -18.78 15.56 7.70
C SER A 128 -19.03 16.55 8.83
N CYS A 129 -18.37 16.39 10.00
CA CYS A 129 -18.43 17.35 11.11
C CYS A 129 -17.83 18.72 10.80
N LEU A 130 -17.03 18.85 9.73
CA LEU A 130 -16.42 20.12 9.29
C LEU A 130 -17.23 20.81 8.20
N LEU A 131 -18.27 20.17 7.66
CA LEU A 131 -19.06 20.76 6.57
C LEU A 131 -20.03 21.82 7.13
N PRO A 132 -20.22 22.94 6.41
CA PRO A 132 -21.08 24.04 6.84
C PRO A 132 -22.57 23.69 6.61
N MET A 133 -23.13 22.85 7.49
CA MET A 133 -24.48 22.27 7.35
C MET A 133 -25.54 22.91 8.26
N PHE A 134 -25.14 23.79 9.18
CA PHE A 134 -26.04 24.38 10.18
C PHE A 134 -26.16 25.89 9.99
N THR A 135 -27.29 26.47 10.39
CA THR A 135 -27.51 27.92 10.41
C THR A 135 -28.19 28.29 11.72
N VAL A 136 -27.79 29.41 12.32
CA VAL A 136 -28.42 30.00 13.51
C VAL A 136 -28.92 31.38 13.13
N TYR A 137 -30.22 31.61 13.26
CA TYR A 137 -30.90 32.86 12.94
C TYR A 137 -31.09 33.76 14.16
N ASP A 138 -31.23 33.18 15.36
CA ASP A 138 -31.34 33.95 16.59
C ASP A 138 -30.07 34.79 16.83
N PRO A 139 -30.18 36.14 16.90
CA PRO A 139 -29.01 37.01 17.04
C PRO A 139 -28.21 36.78 18.33
N GLU A 140 -28.89 36.47 19.45
CA GLU A 140 -28.22 36.27 20.74
C GLU A 140 -27.38 34.99 20.73
N THR A 141 -27.91 33.92 20.14
CA THR A 141 -27.22 32.64 20.00
C THR A 141 -26.11 32.72 18.95
N ALA A 142 -26.33 33.41 17.84
CA ALA A 142 -25.30 33.64 16.82
C ALA A 142 -24.11 34.43 17.39
N GLU A 143 -24.36 35.48 18.17
CA GLU A 143 -23.30 36.25 18.85
C GLU A 143 -22.49 35.38 19.82
N LYS A 144 -23.16 34.53 20.62
CA LYS A 144 -22.53 33.57 21.54
C LYS A 144 -21.69 32.49 20.84
N LEU A 145 -21.96 32.22 19.58
CA LEU A 145 -21.22 31.28 18.73
C LEU A 145 -20.20 31.97 17.82
N HIS A 146 -20.07 33.31 17.92
CA HIS A 146 -19.19 34.13 17.08
C HIS A 146 -19.46 33.98 15.57
N ILE A 147 -20.75 33.92 15.19
CA ILE A 147 -21.20 33.85 13.80
C ILE A 147 -22.23 34.95 13.51
N GLU A 148 -22.40 35.30 12.23
CA GLU A 148 -23.49 36.18 11.82
C GLU A 148 -24.82 35.41 11.75
N PRO A 149 -25.97 36.04 12.07
CA PRO A 149 -27.28 35.41 11.92
C PRO A 149 -27.53 34.94 10.49
N GLY A 150 -27.88 33.67 10.32
CA GLY A 150 -28.09 33.01 9.03
C GLY A 150 -26.81 32.55 8.32
N GLN A 151 -25.63 32.76 8.91
CA GLN A 151 -24.38 32.23 8.38
C GLN A 151 -24.33 30.71 8.52
N PHE A 152 -23.88 30.01 7.47
CA PHE A 152 -23.63 28.58 7.55
C PHE A 152 -22.42 28.29 8.44
N THR A 153 -22.54 27.26 9.30
CA THR A 153 -21.50 26.83 10.23
C THR A 153 -21.46 25.30 10.33
N SER A 154 -20.35 24.77 10.85
CA SER A 154 -20.11 23.33 10.97
C SER A 154 -20.48 22.79 12.36
N TYR A 155 -20.67 21.47 12.45
CA TYR A 155 -20.84 20.78 13.73
C TYR A 155 -19.63 21.04 14.64
N ALA A 156 -18.42 20.97 14.09
CA ALA A 156 -17.17 21.21 14.80
C ALA A 156 -17.10 22.63 15.40
N HIS A 157 -17.49 23.65 14.63
CA HIS A 157 -17.51 25.04 15.12
C HIS A 157 -18.48 25.20 16.30
N ILE A 158 -19.70 24.66 16.18
CA ILE A 158 -20.69 24.72 17.27
C ILE A 158 -20.19 23.96 18.51
N MET A 159 -19.63 22.76 18.32
CA MET A 159 -19.14 21.94 19.42
C MET A 159 -17.92 22.55 20.13
N SER A 160 -17.06 23.28 19.40
CA SER A 160 -15.95 24.03 20.01
C SER A 160 -16.44 25.18 20.91
N HIS A 161 -17.66 25.68 20.70
CA HIS A 161 -18.31 26.71 21.50
C HIS A 161 -19.45 26.18 22.37
N ARG A 162 -19.58 24.86 22.57
CA ARG A 162 -20.71 24.23 23.29
C ARG A 162 -21.00 24.81 24.68
N GLY A 163 -19.97 25.35 25.35
CA GLY A 163 -20.12 26.01 26.65
C GLY A 163 -21.04 27.24 26.62
N SER A 164 -21.12 27.95 25.48
CA SER A 164 -21.99 29.12 25.34
C SER A 164 -23.48 28.76 25.26
N LEU A 165 -23.80 27.51 24.88
CA LEU A 165 -25.16 26.98 24.79
C LEU A 165 -25.66 26.33 26.09
N PHE A 166 -24.80 26.13 27.09
CA PHE A 166 -25.10 25.36 28.30
C PHE A 166 -26.31 25.89 29.08
N ASN A 167 -26.42 27.20 29.26
CA ASN A 167 -27.53 27.79 30.04
C ASN A 167 -28.88 27.63 29.31
N VAL A 168 -28.88 27.79 27.97
CA VAL A 168 -30.10 27.66 27.17
C VAL A 168 -30.53 26.19 27.10
N SER A 169 -29.58 25.27 26.94
CA SER A 169 -29.88 23.84 26.93
C SER A 169 -30.43 23.34 28.27
N GLN A 170 -29.97 23.85 29.42
CA GLN A 170 -30.56 23.53 30.71
C GLN A 170 -32.01 24.02 30.86
N ASN A 171 -32.32 25.21 30.35
CA ASN A 171 -33.70 25.73 30.39
C ASN A 171 -34.64 24.86 29.53
N ILE A 172 -34.18 24.43 28.35
CA ILE A 172 -34.92 23.53 27.46
C ILE A 172 -35.25 22.20 28.16
N LEU A 173 -34.29 21.63 28.92
CA LEU A 173 -34.47 20.36 29.63
C LEU A 173 -35.41 20.44 30.85
N THR A 174 -35.60 21.62 31.43
CA THR A 174 -36.35 21.80 32.68
C THR A 174 -37.75 22.39 32.49
N LYS A 175 -37.99 23.07 31.37
CA LYS A 175 -39.27 23.67 31.00
C LYS A 175 -40.07 22.76 30.05
N SER A 176 -41.41 22.84 30.08
CA SER A 176 -42.24 22.19 29.07
C SER A 176 -42.14 22.91 27.73
N GLU A 177 -42.27 22.17 26.62
CA GLU A 177 -42.15 22.67 25.24
C GLU A 177 -43.09 23.86 24.93
N GLU A 178 -44.28 23.87 25.53
CA GLU A 178 -45.26 24.95 25.41
C GLU A 178 -44.76 26.30 25.99
N SER A 179 -43.83 26.25 26.93
CA SER A 179 -43.27 27.41 27.64
C SER A 179 -41.93 27.90 27.08
N TRP A 180 -41.42 27.25 26.04
CA TRP A 180 -40.17 27.65 25.40
C TRP A 180 -40.33 28.98 24.64
N THR A 181 -39.36 29.85 24.82
CA THR A 181 -39.17 31.06 23.99
C THR A 181 -38.79 30.70 22.56
N GLU A 182 -38.88 31.65 21.62
CA GLU A 182 -38.47 31.40 20.22
C GLU A 182 -37.00 30.99 20.12
N ASN A 183 -36.11 31.63 20.90
CA ASN A 183 -34.70 31.25 21.02
C ASN A 183 -34.55 29.79 21.54
N GLU A 184 -35.25 29.43 22.62
CA GLU A 184 -35.19 28.06 23.17
C GLU A 184 -35.69 27.01 22.16
N ARG A 185 -36.69 27.32 21.33
CA ARG A 185 -37.15 26.43 20.26
C ARG A 185 -36.12 26.27 19.15
N GLU A 186 -35.48 27.36 18.73
CA GLU A 186 -34.42 27.30 17.72
C GLU A 186 -33.22 26.50 18.21
N VAL A 187 -32.77 26.74 19.45
CA VAL A 187 -31.68 25.98 20.06
C VAL A 187 -32.07 24.51 20.25
N ALA A 188 -33.32 24.20 20.58
CA ALA A 188 -33.78 22.81 20.65
C ALA A 188 -33.71 22.10 19.28
N LEU A 189 -34.11 22.77 18.19
CA LEU A 189 -33.96 22.25 16.83
C LEU A 189 -32.49 22.08 16.44
N LEU A 190 -31.63 23.04 16.80
CA LEU A 190 -30.20 22.95 16.59
C LEU A 190 -29.62 21.72 17.32
N LEU A 191 -29.93 21.54 18.59
CA LEU A 191 -29.49 20.38 19.40
C LEU A 191 -29.97 19.06 18.81
N TYR A 192 -31.21 19.00 18.32
CA TYR A 192 -31.74 17.82 17.63
C TYR A 192 -30.93 17.50 16.36
N ASN A 193 -30.65 18.49 15.52
CA ASN A 193 -29.85 18.30 14.31
C ASN A 193 -28.40 17.91 14.62
N LEU A 194 -27.81 18.49 15.67
CA LEU A 194 -26.49 18.10 16.18
C LEU A 194 -26.48 16.64 16.63
N GLN A 195 -27.52 16.19 17.35
CA GLN A 195 -27.65 14.80 17.78
C GLN A 195 -27.81 13.82 16.61
N GLN A 196 -28.54 14.20 15.56
CA GLN A 196 -28.61 13.37 14.34
C GLN A 196 -27.24 13.29 13.66
N THR A 197 -26.51 14.41 13.63
CA THR A 197 -25.18 14.48 13.02
C THR A 197 -24.14 13.70 13.83
N SER A 198 -24.23 13.67 15.16
CA SER A 198 -23.33 12.87 16.01
C SER A 198 -23.48 11.36 15.80
N LEU A 199 -24.54 10.89 15.13
CA LEU A 199 -24.63 9.48 14.73
C LEU A 199 -23.51 9.07 13.76
N ASP A 200 -22.84 10.03 13.10
CA ASP A 200 -21.66 9.81 12.27
C ASP A 200 -20.36 9.61 13.07
N GLU A 201 -20.38 9.61 14.41
CA GLU A 201 -19.19 9.40 15.25
C GLU A 201 -18.45 8.07 14.95
N PHE A 202 -19.13 7.10 14.34
CA PHE A 202 -18.49 5.86 13.83
C PHE A 202 -17.41 6.13 12.76
N ALA A 203 -17.39 7.31 12.14
CA ALA A 203 -16.50 7.71 11.05
C ALA A 203 -15.09 8.08 11.51
N GLN A 204 -14.41 7.13 12.16
CA GLN A 204 -13.08 7.32 12.74
C GLN A 204 -11.94 6.87 11.81
N ALA A 205 -12.22 6.69 10.52
CA ALA A 205 -11.26 6.14 9.57
C ALA A 205 -10.04 7.07 9.38
N LEU A 206 -10.25 8.39 9.40
CA LEU A 206 -9.23 9.38 9.09
C LEU A 206 -8.50 9.91 10.34
N LYS A 207 -7.51 9.19 10.85
CA LYS A 207 -6.60 9.62 11.93
C LYS A 207 -5.62 10.71 11.45
N ILE A 208 -6.05 11.97 11.44
CA ILE A 208 -5.34 13.10 10.83
C ILE A 208 -4.94 14.21 11.81
N ILE A 209 -5.34 14.08 13.08
CA ILE A 209 -5.06 15.04 14.14
C ILE A 209 -4.02 14.44 15.09
N PRO A 210 -2.87 15.10 15.32
CA PRO A 210 -1.90 14.67 16.30
C PRO A 210 -2.49 14.58 17.72
N PRO A 211 -1.94 13.69 18.56
CA PRO A 211 -2.37 13.55 19.93
C PRO A 211 -2.06 14.80 20.78
N ALA A 212 -2.73 14.90 21.92
CA ALA A 212 -2.46 15.92 22.94
C ALA A 212 -1.06 15.71 23.56
N LYS A 213 -0.52 16.75 24.19
CA LYS A 213 0.81 16.75 24.82
C LYS A 213 0.98 15.64 25.86
N ASP A 214 -0.07 15.39 26.63
CA ASP A 214 -0.06 14.44 27.74
C ASP A 214 -0.52 13.03 27.33
N ASP A 215 -0.78 12.81 26.04
CA ASP A 215 -1.15 11.49 25.53
C ASP A 215 0.06 10.57 25.46
N THR A 216 -0.03 9.45 26.17
CA THR A 216 1.02 8.42 26.25
C THR A 216 1.00 7.45 25.07
N THR A 217 -0.08 7.40 24.29
CA THR A 217 -0.25 6.45 23.19
C THR A 217 0.49 6.90 21.92
N GLY A 218 0.64 8.21 21.72
CA GLY A 218 1.20 8.77 20.49
C GLY A 218 0.35 8.54 19.23
N LEU A 219 -0.90 8.07 19.39
CA LEU A 219 -1.80 7.75 18.29
C LEU A 219 -2.56 9.00 17.84
N TRP A 220 -2.58 9.21 16.54
CA TRP A 220 -3.37 10.29 15.96
C TRP A 220 -4.85 9.91 16.02
N ILE A 221 -5.69 10.92 16.14
CA ILE A 221 -7.13 10.79 16.25
C ILE A 221 -7.83 11.38 15.02
N SER A 222 -9.08 10.97 14.82
CA SER A 222 -9.97 11.58 13.84
C SER A 222 -10.56 12.89 14.35
N THR A 223 -11.15 13.66 13.44
CA THR A 223 -11.95 14.86 13.74
C THR A 223 -13.13 14.55 14.64
N TRP A 224 -13.82 13.44 14.42
CA TRP A 224 -14.94 13.01 15.28
C TRP A 224 -14.49 12.68 16.70
N GLU A 225 -13.40 11.92 16.86
CA GLU A 225 -12.83 11.64 18.18
C GLU A 225 -12.37 12.91 18.90
N LEU A 226 -11.88 13.92 18.19
CA LEU A 226 -11.52 15.20 18.81
C LEU A 226 -12.72 15.91 19.45
N LEU A 227 -13.94 15.66 18.96
CA LEU A 227 -15.17 16.32 19.40
C LEU A 227 -15.94 15.52 20.46
N ASP A 228 -15.39 14.41 20.95
CA ASP A 228 -16.04 13.46 21.88
C ASP A 228 -16.23 13.96 23.32
N GLY A 229 -15.87 15.20 23.61
CA GLY A 229 -15.90 15.73 24.98
C GLY A 229 -14.53 16.18 25.50
N ARG A 230 -13.44 15.71 24.90
CA ARG A 230 -12.07 16.06 25.32
C ARG A 230 -11.74 17.55 25.21
N GLU A 231 -10.68 17.95 25.92
CA GLU A 231 -10.10 19.27 25.79
C GLU A 231 -9.32 19.36 24.47
N ILE A 232 -9.61 20.40 23.68
CA ILE A 232 -8.99 20.64 22.37
C ILE A 232 -7.80 21.57 22.57
N GLU A 233 -6.59 21.11 22.25
CA GLU A 233 -5.41 21.95 22.34
C GLU A 233 -5.35 23.01 21.21
N PRO A 234 -4.65 24.14 21.40
CA PRO A 234 -4.55 25.20 20.39
C PRO A 234 -4.03 24.72 19.02
N HIS A 235 -3.14 23.73 19.00
CA HIS A 235 -2.62 23.17 17.76
C HIS A 235 -3.65 22.29 17.04
N GLN A 236 -4.48 21.55 17.79
CA GLN A 236 -5.56 20.71 17.26
C GLN A 236 -6.71 21.57 16.73
N ASP A 237 -7.09 22.63 17.46
CA ASP A 237 -8.07 23.62 17.02
C ASP A 237 -7.64 24.28 15.71
N ARG A 238 -6.37 24.73 15.62
CA ARG A 238 -5.82 25.28 14.37
C ARG A 238 -5.89 24.28 13.23
N ILE A 239 -5.54 23.01 13.47
CA ILE A 239 -5.60 21.95 12.46
C ILE A 239 -7.04 21.76 11.97
N MET A 240 -8.00 21.69 12.89
CA MET A 240 -9.43 21.51 12.59
C MET A 240 -9.97 22.67 11.75
N LYS A 241 -9.76 23.92 12.20
CA LYS A 241 -10.17 25.13 11.47
C LYS A 241 -9.54 25.22 10.08
N SER A 242 -8.26 24.86 9.96
CA SER A 242 -7.58 24.83 8.66
C SER A 242 -8.19 23.80 7.69
N MET A 243 -8.71 22.68 8.21
CA MET A 243 -9.39 21.68 7.37
C MET A 243 -10.77 22.19 6.95
N GLU A 244 -11.53 22.82 7.84
CA GLU A 244 -12.81 23.47 7.52
C GLU A 244 -12.64 24.56 6.45
N GLU A 245 -11.68 25.47 6.63
CA GLU A 245 -11.32 26.50 5.64
C GLU A 245 -10.94 25.90 4.29
N TYR A 246 -10.19 24.79 4.29
CA TYR A 246 -9.80 24.11 3.06
C TYR A 246 -11.01 23.50 2.33
N LEU A 247 -11.94 22.87 3.04
CA LEU A 247 -13.14 22.26 2.46
C LEU A 247 -14.06 23.33 1.85
N VAL A 248 -14.27 24.44 2.56
CA VAL A 248 -15.04 25.59 2.05
C VAL A 248 -14.34 26.19 0.82
N ALA A 249 -13.03 26.44 0.90
CA ALA A 249 -12.28 26.99 -0.24
C ALA A 249 -12.28 26.05 -1.46
N ARG A 250 -12.31 24.72 -1.24
CA ARG A 250 -12.42 23.73 -2.32
C ARG A 250 -13.81 23.72 -2.93
N TYR A 251 -14.86 23.84 -2.13
CA TYR A 251 -16.24 24.01 -2.60
C TYR A 251 -16.39 25.26 -3.50
N ASP A 252 -15.80 26.38 -3.06
CA ASP A 252 -15.83 27.66 -3.79
C ASP A 252 -14.83 27.74 -4.96
N ASN A 253 -14.02 26.71 -5.19
CA ASN A 253 -12.90 26.68 -6.15
C ASN A 253 -11.88 27.83 -5.95
N ASN A 254 -11.70 28.30 -4.72
CA ASN A 254 -10.77 29.38 -4.37
C ASN A 254 -9.36 28.84 -4.06
N SER A 255 -8.47 28.85 -5.05
CA SER A 255 -7.10 28.34 -4.93
C SER A 255 -6.22 29.10 -3.95
N GLY A 256 -6.45 30.41 -3.78
CA GLY A 256 -5.72 31.23 -2.81
C GLY A 256 -6.03 30.78 -1.38
N ALA A 257 -7.32 30.72 -1.04
CA ALA A 257 -7.80 30.28 0.27
C ALA A 257 -7.41 28.82 0.55
N MET A 258 -7.48 27.92 -0.45
CA MET A 258 -6.98 26.55 -0.31
C MET A 258 -5.49 26.51 0.08
N SER A 259 -4.65 27.34 -0.55
CA SER A 259 -3.22 27.39 -0.22
C SER A 259 -2.97 27.94 1.18
N ASP A 260 -3.74 28.91 1.63
CA ASP A 260 -3.55 29.54 2.94
C ASP A 260 -4.00 28.60 4.06
N ALA A 261 -5.13 27.92 3.87
CA ALA A 261 -5.60 26.85 4.75
C ALA A 261 -4.55 25.74 4.91
N LEU A 262 -3.91 25.29 3.81
CA LEU A 262 -2.84 24.29 3.88
C LEU A 262 -1.58 24.79 4.61
N LYS A 263 -1.24 26.08 4.49
CA LYS A 263 -0.13 26.68 5.27
C LYS A 263 -0.46 26.71 6.76
N SER A 264 -1.70 27.07 7.11
CA SER A 264 -2.18 27.07 8.49
C SER A 264 -2.17 25.65 9.08
N TYR A 265 -2.66 24.67 8.32
CA TYR A 265 -2.62 23.25 8.68
C TYR A 265 -1.20 22.77 8.95
N ARG A 266 -0.26 23.10 8.05
CA ARG A 266 1.18 22.79 8.23
C ARG A 266 1.73 23.42 9.50
N THR A 267 1.33 24.64 9.82
CA THR A 267 1.77 25.37 11.01
C THR A 267 1.22 24.70 12.27
N GLY A 268 -0.05 24.25 12.26
CA GLY A 268 -0.65 23.45 13.32
C GLY A 268 0.11 22.15 13.59
N LEU A 269 0.46 21.40 12.54
CA LEU A 269 1.27 20.18 12.66
C LEU A 269 2.68 20.44 13.22
N LEU A 270 3.31 21.56 12.86
CA LEU A 270 4.63 21.93 13.37
C LEU A 270 4.59 22.39 14.83
N SER A 271 3.46 22.89 15.31
CA SER A 271 3.23 23.26 16.71
C SER A 271 2.85 22.09 17.62
N SER A 272 2.59 20.90 17.04
CA SER A 272 2.24 19.71 17.81
C SER A 272 3.38 19.30 18.77
N PRO A 273 3.07 18.97 20.03
CA PRO A 273 4.01 18.29 20.92
C PRO A 273 4.27 16.88 20.40
N GLY A 274 5.52 16.40 20.48
CA GLY A 274 5.93 15.05 20.07
C GLY A 274 6.87 14.98 18.86
N ASP A 275 6.96 13.81 18.24
CA ASP A 275 7.82 13.56 17.08
C ASP A 275 7.37 14.42 15.90
N ARG A 276 8.25 15.34 15.49
CA ARG A 276 7.96 16.26 14.39
C ARG A 276 7.69 15.50 13.11
N VAL A 277 6.57 15.83 12.47
CA VAL A 277 6.21 15.33 11.14
C VAL A 277 7.34 15.66 10.15
N LYS A 278 7.96 14.62 9.59
CA LYS A 278 9.04 14.77 8.61
C LYS A 278 8.48 15.00 7.20
N PHE A 279 8.10 16.24 6.90
CA PHE A 279 7.52 16.62 5.60
C PHE A 279 8.35 16.18 4.39
N SER A 280 9.68 16.20 4.49
CA SER A 280 10.56 15.75 3.40
C SER A 280 10.40 14.26 3.07
N ILE A 281 10.00 13.42 4.02
CA ILE A 281 9.72 12.00 3.77
C ILE A 281 8.36 11.86 3.07
N LEU A 282 7.36 12.63 3.52
CA LEU A 282 6.02 12.63 2.91
C LEU A 282 6.04 13.09 1.44
N GLU A 283 6.85 14.10 1.14
CA GLU A 283 7.07 14.58 -0.24
C GLU A 283 7.74 13.51 -1.11
N LYS A 284 8.75 12.80 -0.57
CA LYS A 284 9.43 11.69 -1.29
C LYS A 284 8.48 10.54 -1.58
N GLU A 285 7.62 10.16 -0.64
CA GLU A 285 6.62 9.09 -0.85
C GLU A 285 5.60 9.48 -1.92
N THR A 286 5.08 10.72 -1.85
CA THR A 286 4.16 11.25 -2.87
C THR A 286 4.80 11.27 -4.26
N TRP A 287 6.07 11.67 -4.35
CA TRP A 287 6.81 11.66 -5.60
C TRP A 287 7.04 10.23 -6.14
N LEU A 288 7.43 9.29 -5.27
CA LEU A 288 7.63 7.89 -5.63
C LEU A 288 6.36 7.27 -6.24
N ASN A 289 5.20 7.54 -5.62
CA ASN A 289 3.90 7.07 -6.11
C ASN A 289 3.53 7.65 -7.48
N LYS A 290 3.93 8.89 -7.77
CA LYS A 290 3.69 9.55 -9.07
C LYS A 290 4.65 9.05 -10.14
N ALA A 291 5.92 8.88 -9.81
CA ALA A 291 6.97 8.51 -10.75
C ALA A 291 6.84 7.07 -11.28
N ASN A 292 6.22 6.16 -10.51
CA ASN A 292 6.02 4.75 -10.89
C ASN A 292 7.32 4.07 -11.42
N LEU A 293 8.42 4.25 -10.69
CA LEU A 293 9.77 3.85 -11.10
C LEU A 293 9.88 2.37 -11.49
N PHE A 294 9.15 1.48 -10.82
CA PHE A 294 9.16 0.05 -11.14
C PHE A 294 8.47 -0.26 -12.47
N THR A 295 7.39 0.45 -12.82
CA THR A 295 6.75 0.33 -14.13
C THR A 295 7.67 0.84 -15.23
N LEU A 296 8.37 1.96 -14.99
CA LEU A 296 9.35 2.47 -15.94
C LEU A 296 10.53 1.50 -16.11
N SER A 297 11.04 0.92 -15.02
CA SER A 297 12.04 -0.15 -15.03
C SER A 297 11.60 -1.35 -15.88
N LEU A 298 10.35 -1.82 -15.71
CA LEU A 298 9.77 -2.88 -16.54
C LEU A 298 9.78 -2.51 -18.03
N VAL A 299 9.39 -1.29 -18.40
CA VAL A 299 9.42 -0.84 -19.80
C VAL A 299 10.83 -0.91 -20.38
N PHE A 300 11.85 -0.49 -19.63
CA PHE A 300 13.24 -0.60 -20.07
C PHE A 300 13.73 -2.05 -20.19
N TYR A 301 13.29 -2.96 -19.32
CA TYR A 301 13.61 -4.39 -19.47
C TYR A 301 12.94 -5.00 -20.69
N LEU A 302 11.65 -4.75 -20.92
CA LEU A 302 10.94 -5.22 -22.11
C LEU A 302 11.56 -4.65 -23.39
N PHE A 303 11.92 -3.36 -23.38
CA PHE A 303 12.60 -2.72 -24.50
C PHE A 303 13.97 -3.35 -24.77
N GLY A 304 14.76 -3.61 -23.71
CA GLY A 304 16.04 -4.32 -23.82
C GLY A 304 15.90 -5.72 -24.41
N PHE A 305 14.87 -6.47 -23.98
CA PHE A 305 14.56 -7.80 -24.53
C PHE A 305 14.23 -7.75 -26.04
N ILE A 306 13.35 -6.84 -26.45
CA ILE A 306 12.96 -6.69 -27.86
C ILE A 306 14.17 -6.28 -28.71
N LEU A 307 14.96 -5.31 -28.26
CA LEU A 307 16.16 -4.87 -28.97
C LEU A 307 17.20 -5.98 -29.13
N LEU A 308 17.38 -6.81 -28.10
CA LEU A 308 18.28 -7.96 -28.18
C LEU A 308 17.80 -8.97 -29.23
N GLY A 309 16.49 -9.25 -29.29
CA GLY A 309 15.90 -10.11 -30.31
C GLY A 309 16.13 -9.60 -31.74
N ILE A 310 15.92 -8.30 -31.97
CA ILE A 310 16.18 -7.66 -33.28
C ILE A 310 17.68 -7.64 -33.60
N SER A 311 18.53 -7.45 -32.58
CA SER A 311 19.99 -7.47 -32.71
C SER A 311 20.48 -8.78 -33.34
N TRP A 312 19.87 -9.91 -33.01
CA TRP A 312 20.23 -11.21 -33.61
C TRP A 312 19.81 -11.36 -35.09
N MET A 313 18.94 -10.48 -35.60
CA MET A 313 18.42 -10.56 -36.98
C MET A 313 19.05 -9.53 -37.94
N VAL A 314 19.39 -8.32 -37.47
CA VAL A 314 19.72 -7.19 -38.36
C VAL A 314 21.10 -6.59 -38.10
N GLN A 315 21.31 -5.96 -36.94
CA GLN A 315 22.55 -5.24 -36.59
C GLN A 315 23.10 -5.67 -35.22
N PRO A 316 24.00 -6.68 -35.16
CA PRO A 316 24.31 -7.40 -33.94
C PRO A 316 25.14 -6.63 -32.90
N ILE A 317 25.85 -5.58 -33.30
CA ILE A 317 26.76 -4.84 -32.41
C ILE A 317 26.08 -3.59 -31.84
N LEU A 318 25.46 -2.77 -32.70
CA LEU A 318 24.80 -1.54 -32.29
C LEU A 318 23.59 -1.83 -31.39
N LEU A 319 22.66 -2.67 -31.86
CA LEU A 319 21.41 -2.94 -31.14
C LEU A 319 21.64 -3.66 -29.81
N LYS A 320 22.63 -4.55 -29.74
CA LYS A 320 23.05 -5.17 -28.47
C LYS A 320 23.55 -4.14 -27.46
N ASN A 321 24.37 -3.18 -27.89
CA ASN A 321 24.86 -2.14 -26.98
C ASN A 321 23.73 -1.24 -26.50
N VAL A 322 22.75 -0.94 -27.36
CA VAL A 322 21.53 -0.20 -26.96
C VAL A 322 20.67 -1.04 -26.01
N ALA A 323 20.52 -2.35 -26.25
CA ALA A 323 19.80 -3.26 -25.37
C ALA A 323 20.46 -3.34 -23.98
N TYR A 324 21.79 -3.40 -23.92
CA TYR A 324 22.54 -3.35 -22.66
C TYR A 324 22.39 -1.99 -21.96
N GLY A 325 22.44 -0.88 -22.70
CA GLY A 325 22.14 0.45 -22.17
C GLY A 325 20.74 0.52 -21.57
N SER A 326 19.74 -0.06 -22.24
CA SER A 326 18.36 -0.16 -21.74
C SER A 326 18.28 -0.97 -20.44
N LEU A 327 18.96 -2.12 -20.35
CA LEU A 327 19.04 -2.91 -19.13
C LEU A 327 19.63 -2.10 -17.97
N ILE A 328 20.73 -1.37 -18.20
CA ILE A 328 21.36 -0.50 -17.19
C ILE A 328 20.40 0.62 -16.76
N SER A 329 19.72 1.27 -17.70
CA SER A 329 18.73 2.32 -17.38
C SER A 329 17.59 1.76 -16.52
N GLY A 330 17.03 0.60 -16.88
CA GLY A 330 16.03 -0.09 -16.07
C GLY A 330 16.56 -0.44 -14.67
N PHE A 331 17.78 -0.97 -14.59
CA PHE A 331 18.45 -1.29 -13.34
C PHE A 331 18.67 -0.07 -12.44
N MET A 332 19.06 1.08 -12.99
CA MET A 332 19.23 2.31 -12.23
C MET A 332 17.91 2.83 -11.67
N LEU A 333 16.82 2.76 -12.44
CA LEU A 333 15.48 3.10 -11.96
C LEU A 333 14.99 2.14 -10.87
N HIS A 334 15.24 0.85 -11.05
CA HIS A 334 14.95 -0.19 -10.06
C HIS A 334 15.69 0.09 -8.74
N THR A 335 17.00 0.36 -8.83
CA THR A 335 17.86 0.70 -7.69
C THR A 335 17.35 1.95 -6.98
N TYR A 336 17.00 2.99 -7.74
CA TYR A 336 16.52 4.25 -7.18
C TYR A 336 15.15 4.09 -6.49
N GLY A 337 14.25 3.28 -7.05
CA GLY A 337 12.97 2.95 -6.41
C GLY A 337 13.14 2.22 -5.08
N ILE A 338 14.04 1.22 -5.05
CA ILE A 338 14.41 0.51 -3.83
C ILE A 338 15.06 1.45 -2.79
N TYR A 339 15.98 2.32 -3.22
CA TYR A 339 16.62 3.31 -2.35
C TYR A 339 15.61 4.26 -1.71
N LEU A 340 14.69 4.82 -2.49
CA LEU A 340 13.66 5.71 -1.95
C LEU A 340 12.76 5.00 -0.94
N ARG A 341 12.40 3.74 -1.18
CA ARG A 341 11.65 2.93 -0.20
C ARG A 341 12.42 2.77 1.10
N MET A 342 13.73 2.50 1.03
CA MET A 342 14.58 2.42 2.22
C MET A 342 14.61 3.72 3.00
N VAL A 343 14.69 4.87 2.31
CA VAL A 343 14.67 6.19 2.96
C VAL A 343 13.32 6.49 3.60
N ILE A 344 12.20 6.09 2.97
CA ILE A 344 10.85 6.33 3.48
C ILE A 344 10.58 5.45 4.70
N MET A 345 10.87 4.15 4.60
CA MET A 345 10.61 3.17 5.67
C MET A 345 11.70 3.12 6.73
N SER A 346 12.84 3.80 6.49
CA SER A 346 14.02 3.77 7.36
C SER A 346 14.55 2.34 7.64
N ARG A 347 14.35 1.41 6.72
CA ARG A 347 14.78 0.01 6.81
C ARG A 347 14.95 -0.62 5.42
N PRO A 348 15.63 -1.77 5.30
CA PRO A 348 15.73 -2.51 4.04
C PRO A 348 14.35 -3.03 3.54
N PRO A 349 14.15 -3.17 2.22
CA PRO A 349 12.86 -3.54 1.62
C PRO A 349 12.71 -5.06 1.56
N ILE A 350 12.41 -5.67 2.69
CA ILE A 350 12.43 -7.12 2.85
C ILE A 350 11.27 -7.62 3.73
N SER A 351 10.28 -6.77 3.98
CA SER A 351 9.25 -7.03 4.99
C SER A 351 7.98 -7.61 4.39
N THR A 352 7.67 -7.28 3.14
CA THR A 352 6.48 -7.76 2.44
C THR A 352 6.86 -8.70 1.30
N LEU A 353 5.90 -9.52 0.85
CA LEU A 353 6.06 -10.35 -0.36
C LEU A 353 6.39 -9.49 -1.58
N TYR A 354 5.70 -8.35 -1.72
CA TYR A 354 5.98 -7.36 -2.75
C TYR A 354 7.47 -6.94 -2.75
N GLU A 355 7.98 -6.49 -1.60
CA GLU A 355 9.35 -6.01 -1.49
C GLU A 355 10.36 -7.12 -1.77
N THR A 356 10.09 -8.33 -1.28
CA THR A 356 10.94 -9.50 -1.47
C THR A 356 11.06 -9.86 -2.95
N VAL A 357 9.95 -9.94 -3.69
CA VAL A 357 9.94 -10.28 -5.12
C VAL A 357 10.71 -9.24 -5.94
N ILE A 358 10.49 -7.96 -5.65
CA ILE A 358 11.19 -6.85 -6.30
C ILE A 358 12.69 -6.91 -6.00
N PHE A 359 13.07 -7.21 -4.75
CA PHE A 359 14.47 -7.33 -4.36
C PHE A 359 15.17 -8.55 -4.98
N VAL A 360 14.51 -9.71 -5.07
CA VAL A 360 15.01 -10.87 -5.84
C VAL A 360 15.26 -10.49 -7.30
N GLY A 361 14.34 -9.74 -7.91
CA GLY A 361 14.48 -9.23 -9.27
C GLY A 361 15.70 -8.31 -9.41
N PHE A 362 15.91 -7.42 -8.44
CA PHE A 362 17.10 -6.56 -8.40
C PHE A 362 18.41 -7.36 -8.38
N VAL A 363 18.49 -8.41 -7.56
CA VAL A 363 19.69 -9.28 -7.46
C VAL A 363 19.97 -9.95 -8.81
N ILE A 364 18.94 -10.51 -9.45
CA ILE A 364 19.12 -11.20 -10.74
C ILE A 364 19.55 -10.22 -11.84
N VAL A 365 18.96 -9.03 -11.90
CA VAL A 365 19.37 -8.01 -12.88
C VAL A 365 20.79 -7.52 -12.61
N LEU A 366 21.18 -7.32 -11.34
CA LEU A 366 22.55 -6.95 -10.98
C LEU A 366 23.56 -8.00 -11.49
N LEU A 367 23.33 -9.28 -11.21
CA LEU A 367 24.19 -10.36 -11.69
C LEU A 367 24.20 -10.46 -13.21
N SER A 368 23.06 -10.22 -13.85
CA SER A 368 22.93 -10.20 -15.30
C SER A 368 23.75 -9.07 -15.94
N VAL A 369 23.79 -7.89 -15.32
CA VAL A 369 24.65 -6.76 -15.74
C VAL A 369 26.13 -7.13 -15.61
N VAL A 370 26.53 -7.80 -14.54
CA VAL A 370 27.91 -8.28 -14.33
C VAL A 370 28.28 -9.34 -15.36
N ILE A 371 27.41 -10.31 -15.62
CA ILE A 371 27.64 -11.36 -16.62
C ILE A 371 27.77 -10.75 -18.02
N GLU A 372 26.91 -9.79 -18.38
CA GLU A 372 27.02 -9.10 -19.67
C GLU A 372 28.32 -8.30 -19.77
N TYR A 373 28.73 -7.61 -18.70
CA TYR A 373 29.99 -6.87 -18.69
C TYR A 373 31.21 -7.77 -18.96
N LEU A 374 31.21 -8.99 -18.41
CA LEU A 374 32.29 -9.96 -18.58
C LEU A 374 32.25 -10.67 -19.94
N ARG A 375 31.06 -11.05 -20.44
CA ARG A 375 30.90 -11.88 -21.64
C ARG A 375 30.71 -11.08 -22.93
N LYS A 376 29.95 -9.98 -22.85
CA LYS A 376 29.56 -9.13 -23.98
C LYS A 376 28.87 -9.88 -25.13
N ASP A 377 28.23 -11.00 -24.86
CA ASP A 377 27.59 -11.88 -25.84
C ASP A 377 26.05 -11.75 -25.87
N GLY A 378 25.47 -10.86 -25.06
CA GLY A 378 24.02 -10.66 -24.94
C GLY A 378 23.32 -11.62 -23.97
N LEU A 379 24.03 -12.60 -23.41
CA LEU A 379 23.44 -13.57 -22.49
C LEU A 379 22.93 -12.90 -21.21
N GLY A 380 23.71 -11.95 -20.67
CA GLY A 380 23.31 -11.21 -19.48
C GLY A 380 22.11 -10.30 -19.77
N VAL A 381 22.08 -9.65 -20.94
CA VAL A 381 20.91 -8.86 -21.36
C VAL A 381 19.65 -9.72 -21.45
N PHE A 382 19.75 -10.92 -22.01
CA PHE A 382 18.62 -11.83 -22.12
C PHE A 382 18.08 -12.22 -20.74
N ILE A 383 18.95 -12.74 -19.87
CA ILE A 383 18.53 -13.24 -18.55
C ILE A 383 17.98 -12.10 -17.68
N GLY A 384 18.66 -10.95 -17.66
CA GLY A 384 18.26 -9.79 -16.87
C GLY A 384 16.92 -9.22 -17.34
N SER A 385 16.73 -9.08 -18.65
CA SER A 385 15.49 -8.50 -19.20
C SER A 385 14.28 -9.42 -19.00
N VAL A 386 14.42 -10.73 -19.22
CA VAL A 386 13.34 -11.71 -19.01
C VAL A 386 12.98 -11.80 -17.53
N SER A 387 13.96 -12.04 -16.67
CA SER A 387 13.73 -12.26 -15.23
C SER A 387 13.27 -11.00 -14.53
N GLY A 388 13.88 -9.85 -14.85
CA GLY A 388 13.47 -8.55 -14.33
C GLY A 388 12.03 -8.20 -14.72
N SER A 389 11.62 -8.52 -15.95
CA SER A 389 10.24 -8.29 -16.39
C SER A 389 9.25 -9.23 -15.70
N MET A 390 9.58 -10.53 -15.61
CA MET A 390 8.74 -11.54 -14.96
C MET A 390 8.53 -11.23 -13.47
N LEU A 391 9.59 -10.87 -12.75
CA LEU A 391 9.49 -10.56 -11.31
C LEU A 391 8.80 -9.21 -11.05
N HIS A 392 8.95 -8.22 -11.93
CA HIS A 392 8.11 -7.01 -11.84
C HIS A 392 6.62 -7.34 -12.03
N TYR A 393 6.28 -8.21 -12.98
CA TYR A 393 4.90 -8.64 -13.18
C TYR A 393 4.32 -9.34 -11.95
N VAL A 394 5.05 -10.30 -11.37
CA VAL A 394 4.66 -10.97 -10.12
C VAL A 394 4.53 -9.97 -8.97
N GLY A 395 5.49 -9.05 -8.84
CA GLY A 395 5.45 -7.98 -7.85
C GLY A 395 4.21 -7.11 -7.99
N PHE A 396 3.82 -6.72 -9.21
CA PHE A 396 2.59 -5.95 -9.43
C PHE A 396 1.31 -6.71 -9.05
N GLY A 397 1.33 -8.05 -9.10
CA GLY A 397 0.29 -8.89 -8.54
C GLY A 397 0.10 -8.62 -7.04
N TYR A 398 1.17 -8.75 -6.24
CA TYR A 398 1.12 -8.46 -4.80
C TYR A 398 0.84 -6.98 -4.50
N ALA A 399 1.23 -6.07 -5.38
CA ALA A 399 0.89 -4.65 -5.22
C ALA A 399 -0.60 -4.36 -5.39
N ALA A 400 -1.39 -5.30 -5.93
CA ALA A 400 -2.83 -5.20 -6.06
C ALA A 400 -3.55 -5.48 -4.73
N ASP A 401 -2.88 -6.12 -3.78
CA ASP A 401 -3.45 -6.52 -2.48
C ASP A 401 -3.54 -5.35 -1.49
N GLY A 402 -2.88 -4.21 -1.75
CA GLY A 402 -3.05 -3.00 -0.94
C GLY A 402 -1.82 -2.09 -0.80
N ASP A 403 -1.55 -1.69 0.46
CA ASP A 403 -0.40 -0.85 0.81
C ASP A 403 0.89 -1.67 0.67
N THR A 404 1.87 -1.10 -0.02
CA THR A 404 3.16 -1.78 -0.25
C THR A 404 4.27 -1.26 0.67
N LEU A 405 3.93 -0.33 1.57
CA LEU A 405 4.82 0.33 2.55
C LEU A 405 4.27 0.13 3.97
N GLU A 406 4.03 -1.13 4.33
CA GLU A 406 3.50 -1.52 5.65
C GLU A 406 4.57 -1.53 6.74
N MET A 407 4.20 -1.24 7.99
CA MET A 407 5.13 -1.36 9.12
C MET A 407 5.30 -2.83 9.54
N LEU A 408 6.46 -3.15 10.13
CA LEU A 408 6.72 -4.50 10.64
C LEU A 408 6.00 -4.67 11.98
N VAL A 409 5.54 -5.90 12.25
CA VAL A 409 5.07 -6.29 13.58
C VAL A 409 6.21 -6.08 14.58
N ALA A 410 5.90 -5.59 15.78
CA ALA A 410 6.89 -5.14 16.78
C ALA A 410 8.00 -6.16 17.10
N VAL A 411 7.69 -7.47 17.07
CA VAL A 411 8.66 -8.56 17.31
C VAL A 411 9.73 -8.65 16.21
N LEU A 412 9.42 -8.22 14.98
CA LEU A 412 10.36 -8.21 13.86
C LEU A 412 11.22 -6.92 13.81
N ASN A 413 11.15 -6.06 14.82
CA ASN A 413 11.90 -4.79 14.84
C ASN A 413 13.35 -4.94 15.37
N SER A 414 13.87 -6.17 15.52
CA SER A 414 15.29 -6.40 15.79
C SER A 414 16.13 -6.19 14.51
N ASN A 415 16.42 -4.92 14.22
CA ASN A 415 16.90 -4.47 12.92
C ASN A 415 18.20 -5.13 12.42
N PHE A 416 19.13 -5.52 13.30
CA PHE A 416 20.43 -6.01 12.83
C PHE A 416 20.37 -7.44 12.27
N TRP A 417 19.89 -8.39 13.07
CA TRP A 417 19.89 -9.80 12.70
C TRP A 417 18.86 -10.11 11.63
N LEU A 418 17.64 -9.56 11.74
CA LEU A 418 16.60 -9.75 10.73
C LEU A 418 17.06 -9.19 9.38
N ALA A 419 17.59 -7.95 9.35
CA ALA A 419 18.03 -7.36 8.10
C ALA A 419 19.18 -8.14 7.46
N THR A 420 20.16 -8.55 8.25
CA THR A 420 21.32 -9.30 7.75
C THR A 420 20.88 -10.68 7.24
N HIS A 421 20.08 -11.42 8.01
CA HIS A 421 19.55 -12.72 7.62
C HIS A 421 18.75 -12.63 6.31
N VAL A 422 17.73 -11.77 6.28
CA VAL A 422 16.79 -11.73 5.15
C VAL A 422 17.46 -11.20 3.88
N THR A 423 18.36 -10.22 3.99
CA THR A 423 19.15 -9.77 2.82
C THR A 423 20.04 -10.88 2.29
N THR A 424 20.72 -11.62 3.18
CA THR A 424 21.62 -12.73 2.82
C THR A 424 20.86 -13.88 2.17
N ILE A 425 19.72 -14.30 2.74
CA ILE A 425 18.93 -15.41 2.21
C ILE A 425 18.29 -15.03 0.86
N ILE A 426 17.83 -13.79 0.68
CA ILE A 426 17.28 -13.34 -0.61
C ILE A 426 18.37 -13.26 -1.69
N LEU A 427 19.60 -12.84 -1.35
CA LEU A 427 20.73 -12.95 -2.28
C LEU A 427 20.96 -14.40 -2.71
N GLY A 428 20.85 -15.34 -1.76
CA GLY A 428 20.91 -16.78 -2.02
C GLY A 428 19.79 -17.26 -2.94
N TYR A 429 18.55 -16.87 -2.69
CA TYR A 429 17.41 -17.25 -3.54
C TYR A 429 17.48 -16.64 -4.94
N GLY A 430 17.88 -15.37 -5.07
CA GLY A 430 18.06 -14.73 -6.38
C GLY A 430 19.17 -15.37 -7.21
N THR A 431 20.31 -15.67 -6.59
CA THR A 431 21.42 -16.39 -7.26
C THR A 431 21.05 -17.84 -7.60
N SER A 432 20.30 -18.51 -6.73
CA SER A 432 19.74 -19.85 -6.96
C SER A 432 18.82 -19.88 -8.18
N LEU A 433 17.87 -18.94 -8.25
CA LEU A 433 16.97 -18.76 -9.39
C LEU A 433 17.75 -18.48 -10.69
N MET A 434 18.76 -17.61 -10.62
CA MET A 434 19.68 -17.30 -11.72
C MET A 434 20.40 -18.55 -12.24
N ALA A 435 20.93 -19.39 -11.36
CA ALA A 435 21.62 -20.62 -11.75
C ALA A 435 20.69 -21.57 -12.52
N GLY A 436 19.44 -21.72 -12.07
CA GLY A 436 18.46 -22.54 -12.79
C GLY A 436 18.02 -21.94 -14.13
N LEU A 437 17.96 -20.61 -14.27
CA LEU A 437 17.71 -19.95 -15.55
C LEU A 437 18.87 -20.16 -16.55
N ILE A 438 20.11 -20.06 -16.09
CA ILE A 438 21.28 -20.42 -16.91
C ILE A 438 21.24 -21.92 -17.26
N GLY A 439 20.76 -22.77 -16.36
CA GLY A 439 20.53 -24.20 -16.60
C GLY A 439 19.57 -24.46 -17.76
N HIS A 440 18.43 -23.75 -17.82
CA HIS A 440 17.50 -23.82 -18.96
C HIS A 440 18.22 -23.44 -20.27
N LEU A 441 18.99 -22.35 -20.26
CA LEU A 441 19.73 -21.89 -21.43
C LEU A 441 20.78 -22.90 -21.87
N TYR A 442 21.51 -23.51 -20.94
CA TYR A 442 22.47 -24.57 -21.23
C TYR A 442 21.80 -25.75 -21.93
N LEU A 443 20.66 -26.22 -21.44
CA LEU A 443 19.93 -27.35 -22.02
C LEU A 443 19.40 -27.02 -23.42
N ILE A 444 18.86 -25.83 -23.63
CA ILE A 444 18.39 -25.36 -24.95
C ILE A 444 19.56 -25.30 -25.95
N GLU A 445 20.69 -24.70 -25.55
CA GLU A 445 21.88 -24.59 -26.39
C GLU A 445 22.50 -25.96 -26.70
N ARG A 446 22.44 -26.90 -25.74
CA ARG A 446 22.91 -28.27 -25.95
C ARG A 446 22.11 -29.00 -27.03
N ILE A 447 20.82 -28.70 -27.16
CA ILE A 447 19.95 -29.25 -28.21
C ILE A 447 20.18 -28.53 -29.54
N ARG A 448 20.30 -27.19 -29.51
CA ARG A 448 20.38 -26.36 -30.71
C ARG A 448 21.74 -26.44 -31.42
N VAL A 449 22.84 -26.41 -30.66
CA VAL A 449 24.22 -26.35 -31.19
C VAL A 449 25.12 -27.30 -30.39
N PRO A 450 24.92 -28.63 -30.50
CA PRO A 450 25.64 -29.62 -29.70
C PRO A 450 27.16 -29.64 -29.96
N GLU A 451 27.59 -29.18 -31.14
CA GLU A 451 28.98 -29.18 -31.60
C GLU A 451 29.83 -28.03 -31.02
N ASP A 452 29.19 -26.94 -30.56
CA ASP A 452 29.90 -25.79 -29.98
C ASP A 452 30.25 -26.02 -28.51
N SER A 453 31.27 -26.85 -28.30
CA SER A 453 31.78 -27.20 -26.97
C SER A 453 32.31 -26.02 -26.16
N SER A 454 32.80 -24.97 -26.83
CA SER A 454 33.35 -23.76 -26.18
C SER A 454 32.22 -22.94 -25.55
N ARG A 455 31.15 -22.67 -26.32
CA ARG A 455 29.96 -21.96 -25.84
C ARG A 455 29.28 -22.70 -24.69
N LEU A 456 29.09 -24.02 -24.83
CA LEU A 456 28.50 -24.85 -23.79
C LEU A 456 29.33 -24.85 -22.51
N LYS A 457 30.66 -25.02 -22.61
CA LYS A 457 31.55 -24.94 -21.46
C LYS A 457 31.44 -23.58 -20.76
N SER A 458 31.41 -22.50 -21.53
CA SER A 458 31.33 -21.15 -20.99
C SER A 458 30.01 -20.88 -20.24
N ILE A 459 28.87 -21.35 -20.77
CA ILE A 459 27.57 -21.24 -20.09
C ILE A 459 27.56 -22.09 -18.80
N TYR A 460 28.12 -23.31 -18.88
CA TYR A 460 28.26 -24.20 -17.74
C TYR A 460 29.13 -23.60 -16.63
N ASP A 461 30.27 -23.01 -16.97
CA ASP A 461 31.19 -22.40 -15.99
C ASP A 461 30.50 -21.24 -15.24
N ASN A 462 29.70 -20.41 -15.94
CA ASN A 462 28.88 -19.39 -15.27
C ASN A 462 27.84 -20.01 -14.34
N MET A 463 27.12 -21.03 -14.81
CA MET A 463 26.10 -21.71 -14.01
C MET A 463 26.72 -22.27 -12.74
N PHE A 464 27.84 -22.99 -12.86
CA PHE A 464 28.55 -23.56 -11.72
C PHE A 464 29.05 -22.49 -10.74
N GLY A 465 29.62 -21.39 -11.26
CA GLY A 465 30.05 -20.26 -10.44
C GLY A 465 28.89 -19.61 -9.68
N VAL A 466 27.76 -19.39 -10.35
CA VAL A 466 26.55 -18.82 -9.72
C VAL A 466 25.96 -19.80 -8.68
N THR A 467 25.98 -21.11 -8.93
CA THR A 467 25.56 -22.12 -7.93
C THR A 467 26.42 -22.07 -6.67
N LEU A 468 27.74 -21.85 -6.77
CA LEU A 468 28.60 -21.72 -5.59
C LEU A 468 28.26 -20.46 -4.77
N ILE A 469 27.98 -19.35 -5.46
CA ILE A 469 27.53 -18.11 -4.81
C ILE A 469 26.18 -18.34 -4.11
N ALA A 470 25.25 -19.03 -4.78
CA ALA A 470 23.97 -19.40 -4.18
C ALA A 470 24.14 -20.27 -2.94
N LEU A 471 25.03 -21.26 -2.97
CA LEU A 471 25.26 -22.15 -1.85
C LEU A 471 25.81 -21.38 -0.65
N PHE A 472 26.77 -20.48 -0.89
CA PHE A 472 27.30 -19.60 0.13
C PHE A 472 26.18 -18.78 0.81
N PHE A 473 25.41 -18.01 0.04
CA PHE A 473 24.40 -17.12 0.61
C PHE A 473 23.23 -17.87 1.24
N THR A 474 22.79 -18.99 0.67
CA THR A 474 21.72 -19.81 1.26
C THR A 474 22.15 -20.49 2.56
N LEU A 475 23.38 -21.01 2.63
CA LEU A 475 23.92 -21.64 3.84
C LEU A 475 24.06 -20.63 4.97
N PHE A 476 24.79 -19.53 4.73
CA PHE A 476 24.98 -18.49 5.75
C PHE A 476 23.67 -17.79 6.08
N GLY A 477 22.81 -17.55 5.09
CA GLY A 477 21.46 -17.04 5.30
C GLY A 477 20.66 -17.93 6.25
N THR A 478 20.65 -19.25 6.04
CA THR A 478 19.92 -20.19 6.91
C THR A 478 20.46 -20.18 8.34
N ILE A 479 21.79 -20.16 8.52
CA ILE A 479 22.43 -20.08 9.85
C ILE A 479 22.07 -18.76 10.56
N LEU A 480 22.15 -17.63 9.85
CA LEU A 480 21.78 -16.31 10.39
C LEU A 480 20.30 -16.26 10.78
N GLY A 481 19.44 -17.00 10.08
CA GLY A 481 18.02 -17.13 10.41
C GLY A 481 17.81 -17.82 11.74
N GLY A 482 18.55 -18.91 12.00
CA GLY A 482 18.52 -19.59 13.29
C GLY A 482 19.05 -18.73 14.44
N ILE A 483 20.09 -17.91 14.21
CA ILE A 483 20.58 -16.96 15.23
C ILE A 483 19.50 -15.92 15.56
N TRP A 484 18.84 -15.38 14.54
CA TRP A 484 17.75 -14.43 14.73
C TRP A 484 16.55 -15.06 15.47
N ALA A 485 16.19 -16.30 15.12
CA ALA A 485 15.11 -17.05 15.75
C ALA A 485 15.42 -17.33 17.23
N ASP A 486 16.67 -17.67 17.57
CA ASP A 486 17.09 -17.88 18.95
C ASP A 486 16.93 -16.60 19.78
N GLN A 487 17.35 -15.46 19.23
CA GLN A 487 17.20 -14.18 19.91
C GLN A 487 15.74 -13.73 20.06
N SER A 488 14.91 -13.99 19.05
CA SER A 488 13.54 -13.44 18.99
C SER A 488 12.52 -14.35 19.66
N TRP A 489 12.71 -15.67 19.57
CA TRP A 489 11.77 -16.70 20.01
C TRP A 489 12.35 -17.67 21.05
N GLY A 490 13.63 -17.55 21.41
CA GLY A 490 14.28 -18.42 22.39
C GLY A 490 14.60 -19.83 21.85
N ARG A 491 14.55 -20.02 20.52
CA ARG A 491 14.91 -21.29 19.87
C ARG A 491 15.63 -21.07 18.55
N PHE A 492 16.71 -21.81 18.31
CA PHE A 492 17.46 -21.76 17.05
C PHE A 492 16.71 -22.35 15.85
N TRP A 493 15.88 -23.37 16.07
CA TRP A 493 15.15 -24.10 15.01
C TRP A 493 13.86 -24.70 15.57
N GLY A 494 12.84 -24.83 14.73
CA GLY A 494 11.50 -25.32 15.10
C GLY A 494 10.78 -26.10 14.01
N TRP A 495 11.44 -26.41 12.90
CA TRP A 495 10.92 -27.25 11.82
C TRP A 495 9.65 -26.73 11.15
N ASP A 496 9.43 -25.41 11.16
CA ASP A 496 8.32 -24.82 10.42
C ASP A 496 8.56 -24.89 8.89
N PRO A 497 7.51 -24.76 8.06
CA PRO A 497 7.66 -24.88 6.61
C PRO A 497 8.71 -23.96 5.98
N LYS A 498 8.97 -22.78 6.55
CA LYS A 498 9.95 -21.83 6.00
C LYS A 498 11.38 -22.28 6.31
N GLU A 499 11.62 -22.68 7.55
CA GLU A 499 12.89 -23.25 7.99
C GLU A 499 13.24 -24.51 7.17
N ASN A 500 12.28 -25.43 7.00
CA ASN A 500 12.47 -26.66 6.20
C ASN A 500 12.75 -26.35 4.72
N GLY A 501 12.03 -25.39 4.14
CA GLY A 501 12.27 -24.95 2.77
C GLY A 501 13.67 -24.38 2.56
N ALA A 502 14.15 -23.54 3.48
CA ALA A 502 15.50 -22.99 3.42
C ALA A 502 16.58 -24.10 3.50
N LEU A 503 16.40 -25.07 4.41
CA LEU A 503 17.31 -26.21 4.53
C LEU A 503 17.33 -27.07 3.26
N LEU A 504 16.16 -27.35 2.66
CA LEU A 504 16.06 -28.15 1.44
C LEU A 504 16.85 -27.54 0.28
N ILE A 505 16.78 -26.21 0.11
CA ILE A 505 17.54 -25.50 -0.93
C ILE A 505 19.05 -25.65 -0.69
N VAL A 506 19.52 -25.49 0.55
CA VAL A 506 20.94 -25.67 0.90
C VAL A 506 21.40 -27.08 0.59
N LEU A 507 20.63 -28.10 1.03
CA LEU A 507 20.96 -29.50 0.80
C LEU A 507 20.96 -29.86 -0.68
N TRP A 508 20.00 -29.34 -1.45
CA TRP A 508 19.92 -29.56 -2.88
C TRP A 508 21.15 -29.00 -3.61
N GLN A 509 21.52 -27.75 -3.32
CA GLN A 509 22.70 -27.14 -3.93
C GLN A 509 23.99 -27.85 -3.53
N LEU A 510 24.13 -28.21 -2.25
CA LEU A 510 25.28 -28.97 -1.76
C LEU A 510 25.39 -30.33 -2.46
N MET A 511 24.26 -31.04 -2.60
CA MET A 511 24.18 -32.31 -3.32
C MET A 511 24.60 -32.15 -4.78
N MET A 512 24.07 -31.16 -5.50
CA MET A 512 24.40 -30.93 -6.91
C MET A 512 25.89 -30.62 -7.11
N VAL A 513 26.47 -29.77 -6.26
CA VAL A 513 27.91 -29.46 -6.27
C VAL A 513 28.72 -30.71 -5.96
N HIS A 514 28.34 -31.49 -4.94
CA HIS A 514 29.02 -32.74 -4.60
C HIS A 514 28.98 -33.76 -5.74
N MET A 515 27.80 -34.00 -6.34
CA MET A 515 27.64 -34.91 -7.47
C MET A 515 28.50 -34.49 -8.67
N ARG A 516 28.69 -33.18 -8.88
CA ARG A 516 29.55 -32.67 -9.94
C ARG A 516 31.02 -32.95 -9.66
N LEU A 517 31.49 -32.64 -8.45
CA LEU A 517 32.87 -32.84 -8.04
C LEU A 517 33.26 -34.33 -8.03
N SER A 518 32.33 -35.20 -7.63
CA SER A 518 32.49 -36.66 -7.63
C SER A 518 32.34 -37.30 -9.01
N GLY A 519 32.06 -36.53 -10.07
CA GLY A 519 31.91 -37.04 -11.45
C GLY A 519 30.60 -37.76 -11.76
N LEU A 520 29.66 -37.85 -10.80
CA LEU A 520 28.35 -38.49 -10.98
C LEU A 520 27.40 -37.65 -11.85
N ALA A 521 27.48 -36.32 -11.73
CA ALA A 521 26.75 -35.36 -12.55
C ALA A 521 27.67 -34.75 -13.61
N LYS A 522 27.45 -35.16 -14.87
CA LYS A 522 27.98 -34.45 -16.04
C LYS A 522 27.28 -33.09 -16.21
N PRO A 523 27.81 -32.15 -17.03
CA PRO A 523 27.28 -30.79 -17.15
C PRO A 523 25.78 -30.69 -17.47
N ASP A 524 25.28 -31.63 -18.27
CA ASP A 524 23.86 -31.82 -18.64
C ASP A 524 22.99 -32.18 -17.42
N ARG A 525 23.40 -33.17 -16.64
CA ARG A 525 22.70 -33.57 -15.41
C ARG A 525 22.76 -32.48 -14.34
N PHE A 526 23.88 -31.78 -14.28
CA PHE A 526 24.03 -30.63 -13.38
C PHE A 526 23.06 -29.50 -13.77
N ALA A 527 22.99 -29.16 -15.06
CA ALA A 527 22.05 -28.17 -15.56
C ALA A 527 20.60 -28.54 -15.25
N LEU A 528 20.22 -29.81 -15.48
CA LEU A 528 18.88 -30.29 -15.14
C LEU A 528 18.59 -30.18 -13.63
N GLY A 529 19.54 -30.55 -12.77
CA GLY A 529 19.36 -30.40 -11.32
C GLY A 529 19.23 -28.95 -10.87
N MET A 530 19.93 -28.02 -11.52
CA MET A 530 19.74 -26.58 -11.26
C MET A 530 18.41 -26.04 -11.80
N VAL A 531 17.87 -26.61 -12.87
CA VAL A 531 16.51 -26.28 -13.35
C VAL A 531 15.46 -26.72 -12.35
N LEU A 532 15.58 -27.94 -11.81
CA LEU A 532 14.63 -28.50 -10.83
C LEU A 532 14.62 -27.75 -9.50
N ASN A 533 15.72 -27.09 -9.15
CA ASN A 533 15.81 -26.25 -7.95
C ASN A 533 14.84 -25.04 -7.95
N ASN A 534 14.28 -24.68 -9.11
CA ASN A 534 13.34 -23.58 -9.26
C ASN A 534 11.86 -24.02 -9.26
N ILE A 535 11.61 -25.32 -9.08
CA ILE A 535 10.28 -25.94 -8.94
C ILE A 535 10.06 -26.23 -7.45
#